data_AF-A0A9W6XDS2-F1
#
_entry.id   AF-A0A9W6XDS2-F1
#
_cell.length_a   1.000
_cell.length_b   1.000
_cell.length_c   1.000
_cell.angle_alpha   90.00
_cell.angle_beta   90.00
_cell.angle_gamma   90.00
#
_symmetry.space_group_name_H-M   'P 1'
#
loop_
_entity.id
_entity.type
_entity.pdbx_description
1 polymer ?
#
loop_
_entity_poly.entity_id
_entity_poly.type
_entity_poly.pdbx_seq_one_letter_code
_entity_poly.pdbx_strand_id
1 'polypeptide(L)'
;MEFIKPVTSDHDLIELAKRIGVHLDDIFESSEIQKPLPKKGTYLILLRPPNLDVGHWQAVHDGEFFDSMGEAAPTKYGIGKYNPKQFQGTYGDYCGVWCMLWLYCKQNNKTNLLNRFKDLNLTILL
;
A
#
# COMPACT_ATOMS: atom_id res chain seq x y z
N MET A 1 -1.56 4.31 22.17
CA MET A 1 -1.93 3.85 20.82
C MET A 1 -0.85 2.93 20.33
N GLU A 2 -1.23 1.74 19.86
CA GLU A 2 -0.32 0.83 19.18
C GLU A 2 -0.33 1.20 17.69
N PHE A 3 0.77 1.78 17.20
CA PHE A 3 0.86 2.32 15.83
C PHE A 3 1.10 1.24 14.77
N ILE A 4 1.57 0.07 15.19
CA ILE A 4 1.75 -1.10 14.33
C ILE A 4 0.80 -2.16 14.85
N LYS A 5 -0.34 -2.30 14.18
CA LYS A 5 -1.37 -3.27 14.53
C LYS A 5 -1.95 -3.89 13.25
N PRO A 6 -2.51 -5.11 13.33
CA PRO A 6 -3.33 -5.64 12.26
C PRO A 6 -4.59 -4.78 12.13
N VAL A 7 -5.14 -4.69 10.92
CA VAL A 7 -6.36 -3.94 10.58
C VAL A 7 -6.27 -2.47 11.03
N THR A 8 -5.82 -1.61 10.11
CA THR A 8 -5.64 -0.18 10.36
C THR A 8 -6.77 0.64 9.74
N SER A 9 -7.21 1.68 10.44
CA SER A 9 -8.04 2.76 9.88
C SER A 9 -7.18 3.79 9.16
N ASP A 10 -7.80 4.65 8.37
CA ASP A 10 -7.18 5.85 7.80
C ASP A 10 -6.58 6.75 8.89
N HIS A 11 -7.29 6.94 10.01
CA HIS A 11 -6.79 7.70 11.17
C HIS A 11 -5.49 7.11 11.74
N ASP A 12 -5.40 5.78 11.86
CA ASP A 12 -4.17 5.11 12.32
C ASP A 12 -3.00 5.36 11.36
N LEU A 13 -3.26 5.27 10.04
CA LEU A 13 -2.23 5.43 9.02
C LEU A 13 -1.79 6.89 8.86
N ILE A 14 -2.70 7.86 8.99
CA ILE A 14 -2.36 9.29 9.02
C ILE A 14 -1.44 9.60 10.20
N GLU A 15 -1.75 9.06 11.38
CA GLU A 15 -0.93 9.31 12.56
C GLU A 15 0.44 8.62 12.46
N LEU A 16 0.48 7.39 11.95
CA LEU A 16 1.73 6.71 11.66
C LEU A 16 2.58 7.49 10.63
N ALA A 17 1.96 7.98 9.54
CA ALA A 17 2.63 8.78 8.51
C ALA A 17 3.30 10.02 9.10
N LYS A 18 2.59 10.80 9.92
CA LYS A 18 3.16 11.96 10.65
C LYS A 18 4.37 11.55 11.50
N ARG A 19 4.28 10.42 12.19
CA ARG A 19 5.32 9.97 13.11
C ARG A 19 6.61 9.55 12.41
N ILE A 20 6.49 8.92 11.23
CA ILE A 20 7.65 8.44 10.45
C ILE A 20 8.10 9.43 9.36
N GLY A 21 7.44 10.58 9.24
CA GLY A 21 7.78 11.60 8.25
C GLY A 21 7.41 11.20 6.81
N VAL A 22 6.28 10.50 6.64
CA VAL A 22 5.68 10.23 5.33
C VAL A 22 4.64 11.31 5.02
N HIS A 23 4.76 11.91 3.85
CA HIS A 23 3.76 12.83 3.30
C HIS A 23 2.68 12.05 2.54
N LEU A 24 1.41 12.40 2.74
CA LEU A 24 0.26 11.88 1.99
C LEU A 24 -0.44 13.08 1.34
N ASP A 25 -0.67 13.02 0.03
CA ASP A 25 -1.43 14.02 -0.70
C ASP A 25 -2.93 13.78 -0.56
N ASP A 26 -3.36 12.52 -0.57
CA ASP A 26 -4.77 12.15 -0.38
C ASP A 26 -4.94 10.69 0.09
N ILE A 27 -6.14 10.37 0.55
CA ILE A 27 -6.58 9.00 0.87
C ILE A 27 -7.92 8.76 0.19
N PHE A 28 -8.00 7.68 -0.58
CA PHE A 28 -9.20 7.34 -1.33
C PHE A 28 -9.79 6.01 -0.87
N GLU A 29 -11.11 5.88 -0.91
CA GLU A 29 -11.71 4.60 -1.21
C GLU A 29 -11.61 4.32 -2.71
N SER A 30 -11.30 3.08 -3.10
CA SER A 30 -11.14 2.71 -4.52
C SER A 30 -12.32 3.12 -5.40
N SER A 31 -13.53 3.12 -4.85
CA SER A 31 -14.79 3.50 -5.50
C SER A 31 -14.84 4.98 -5.90
N GLU A 32 -14.09 5.85 -5.22
CA GLU A 32 -14.01 7.30 -5.49
C GLU A 32 -13.13 7.62 -6.71
N ILE A 33 -12.25 6.69 -7.10
CA ILE A 33 -11.33 6.87 -8.23
C ILE A 33 -12.05 6.56 -9.55
N GLN A 34 -12.64 7.61 -10.14
CA GLN A 34 -13.35 7.54 -11.42
C GLN A 34 -12.48 7.89 -12.65
N LYS A 35 -11.32 8.50 -12.41
CA LYS A 35 -10.35 8.90 -13.44
C LYS A 35 -8.95 8.46 -13.02
N PRO A 36 -8.02 8.27 -13.97
CA PRO A 36 -6.63 7.99 -13.66
C PRO A 36 -6.05 8.97 -12.64
N LEU A 37 -5.30 8.44 -11.67
CA LEU A 37 -4.63 9.26 -10.67
C LEU A 37 -3.53 10.10 -11.31
N PRO A 38 -3.22 11.29 -10.75
CA PRO A 38 -2.08 12.07 -11.21
C PRO A 38 -0.77 11.27 -11.13
N LYS A 39 0.14 11.52 -12.10
CA LYS A 39 1.44 10.83 -12.15
C LYS A 39 2.39 11.22 -11.02
N LYS A 40 2.17 12.36 -10.37
CA LYS A 40 2.90 12.79 -9.18
C LYS A 40 1.98 12.79 -7.98
N GLY A 41 2.54 12.52 -6.81
CA GLY A 41 1.83 12.52 -5.55
C GLY A 41 1.81 11.17 -4.85
N THR A 42 1.38 11.18 -3.61
CA THR A 42 1.37 10.07 -2.67
C THR A 42 -0.04 9.81 -2.18
N TYR A 43 -0.55 8.61 -2.42
CA TYR A 43 -1.92 8.26 -2.10
C TYR A 43 -2.00 6.95 -1.33
N LEU A 44 -2.87 6.90 -0.34
CA LEU A 44 -3.38 5.63 0.18
C LEU A 44 -4.72 5.32 -0.48
N ILE A 45 -4.96 4.06 -0.77
CA ILE A 45 -6.18 3.61 -1.41
C ILE A 45 -6.72 2.42 -0.63
N LEU A 46 -7.96 2.52 -0.16
CA LEU A 46 -8.69 1.43 0.45
C LEU A 46 -9.47 0.68 -0.62
N LEU A 47 -9.06 -0.55 -0.93
CA LEU A 47 -9.85 -1.47 -1.73
C LEU A 47 -10.83 -2.20 -0.81
N ARG A 48 -12.10 -1.80 -0.84
CA ARG A 48 -13.17 -2.42 -0.06
C ARG A 48 -14.15 -3.15 -1.00
N PRO A 49 -14.31 -4.48 -0.88
CA PRO A 49 -15.38 -5.18 -1.57
C PRO A 49 -16.76 -4.68 -1.10
N PRO A 50 -17.79 -4.70 -1.98
CA PRO A 50 -19.14 -4.37 -1.57
C PRO A 50 -19.58 -5.20 -0.36
N ASN A 51 -20.17 -4.56 0.64
CA ASN A 51 -20.71 -5.18 1.86
C ASN A 51 -19.68 -5.76 2.86
N LEU A 52 -18.42 -5.32 2.82
CA LEU A 52 -17.42 -5.67 3.84
C LEU A 52 -16.95 -4.45 4.65
N ASP A 53 -16.88 -4.61 5.97
CA ASP A 53 -16.39 -3.59 6.91
C ASP A 53 -14.86 -3.48 6.93
N VAL A 54 -14.15 -4.47 6.39
CA VAL A 54 -12.69 -4.48 6.28
C VAL A 54 -12.30 -4.51 4.81
N GLY A 55 -11.34 -3.66 4.46
CA GLY A 55 -10.77 -3.59 3.12
C GLY A 55 -9.27 -3.88 3.14
N HIS A 56 -8.65 -3.69 1.98
CA HIS A 56 -7.23 -3.88 1.75
C HIS A 56 -6.56 -2.55 1.39
N TRP A 57 -5.55 -2.15 2.14
CA TRP A 57 -4.79 -0.93 1.88
C TRP A 57 -3.75 -1.15 0.79
N GLN A 58 -3.69 -0.18 -0.12
CA GLN A 58 -2.74 -0.07 -1.21
C GLN A 58 -2.11 1.32 -1.19
N ALA A 59 -0.92 1.46 -1.78
CA ALA A 59 -0.22 2.74 -1.85
C ALA A 59 0.20 3.11 -3.27
N VAL A 60 0.23 4.41 -3.54
CA VAL A 60 0.77 4.98 -4.77
C VAL A 60 1.76 6.07 -4.40
N HIS A 61 2.89 6.13 -5.10
CA HIS A 61 3.81 7.25 -5.02
C HIS A 61 4.43 7.53 -6.39
N ASP A 62 4.26 8.74 -6.90
CA ASP A 62 4.81 9.22 -8.17
C ASP A 62 4.62 8.24 -9.34
N GLY A 63 3.39 7.73 -9.47
CA GLY A 63 2.98 6.86 -10.57
C GLY A 63 3.51 5.43 -10.45
N GLU A 64 4.01 5.03 -9.29
CA GLU A 64 4.35 3.65 -8.92
C GLU A 64 3.36 3.14 -7.88
N PHE A 65 2.90 1.90 -8.05
CA PHE A 65 1.91 1.26 -7.19
C PHE A 65 2.55 0.21 -6.30
N PHE A 66 1.98 0.07 -5.11
CA PHE A 66 2.36 -0.93 -4.14
C PHE A 66 1.13 -1.63 -3.58
N ASP A 67 1.15 -2.95 -3.72
CA ASP A 67 0.29 -3.86 -2.98
C ASP A 67 1.21 -4.80 -2.19
N SER A 68 0.97 -4.91 -0.89
CA SER A 68 1.74 -5.80 -0.02
C SER A 68 1.62 -7.29 -0.39
N MET A 69 0.61 -7.66 -1.18
CA MET A 69 0.43 -9.00 -1.74
C MET A 69 1.11 -9.18 -3.12
N GLY A 70 1.77 -8.15 -3.66
CA GLY A 70 2.46 -8.22 -4.96
C GLY A 70 1.55 -8.06 -6.18
N GLU A 71 0.29 -7.66 -5.98
CA GLU A 71 -0.70 -7.51 -7.04
C GLU A 71 -0.50 -6.22 -7.85
N ALA A 72 -0.92 -6.26 -9.12
CA ALA A 72 -0.91 -5.09 -9.99
C ALA A 72 -2.06 -4.12 -9.66
N ALA A 73 -1.88 -2.84 -10.00
CA ALA A 73 -2.91 -1.83 -9.83
C ALA A 73 -4.15 -2.12 -10.71
N PRO A 74 -5.38 -1.89 -10.21
CA PRO A 74 -6.56 -1.76 -11.06
C PRO A 74 -6.31 -0.77 -12.22
N THR A 75 -6.70 -1.18 -13.43
CA THR A 75 -6.44 -0.38 -14.66
C THR A 75 -7.03 1.03 -14.58
N LYS A 76 -8.15 1.22 -13.87
CA LYS A 76 -8.79 2.52 -13.63
C LYS A 76 -7.87 3.54 -12.93
N TYR A 77 -6.86 3.09 -12.18
CA TYR A 77 -5.90 4.00 -11.53
C TYR A 77 -4.93 4.62 -12.54
N GLY A 78 -4.75 4.03 -13.74
CA GLY A 78 -3.82 4.53 -14.76
C GLY A 78 -2.33 4.37 -14.41
N ILE A 79 -2.01 3.35 -13.61
CA ILE A 79 -0.66 3.04 -13.12
C ILE A 79 -0.23 1.67 -13.64
N GLY A 80 0.87 1.63 -14.40
CA GLY A 80 1.42 0.38 -14.93
C GLY A 80 2.66 -0.13 -14.20
N LYS A 81 3.35 0.75 -13.46
CA LYS A 81 4.55 0.40 -12.70
C LYS A 81 4.16 -0.04 -11.29
N TYR A 82 4.55 -1.23 -10.88
CA TYR A 82 4.28 -1.73 -9.53
C TYR A 82 5.41 -2.63 -9.03
N ASN A 83 5.38 -2.93 -7.73
CA ASN A 83 6.28 -3.90 -7.10
C ASN A 83 5.60 -5.28 -7.03
N PRO A 84 6.08 -6.31 -7.76
CA PRO A 84 5.46 -7.63 -7.79
C PRO A 84 5.85 -8.53 -6.59
N LYS A 85 6.74 -8.07 -5.71
CA LYS A 85 7.18 -8.83 -4.54
C LYS A 85 6.06 -8.94 -3.52
N GLN A 86 5.77 -10.16 -3.06
CA GLN A 86 4.77 -10.40 -2.04
C GLN A 86 5.42 -10.32 -0.65
N PHE A 87 4.99 -9.34 0.15
CA PHE A 87 5.51 -9.12 1.51
C PHE A 87 4.61 -9.73 2.59
N GLN A 88 3.32 -9.91 2.31
CA GLN A 88 2.38 -10.57 3.19
C GLN A 88 1.58 -11.65 2.47
N GLY A 89 1.16 -12.67 3.22
CA GLY A 89 0.22 -13.68 2.73
C GLY A 89 -1.18 -13.11 2.55
N THR A 90 -2.03 -13.84 1.84
CA THR A 90 -3.43 -13.48 1.56
C THR A 90 -4.27 -13.25 2.81
N TYR A 91 -3.93 -13.91 3.92
CA TYR A 91 -4.62 -13.78 5.22
C TYR A 91 -3.87 -12.86 6.20
N GLY A 92 -2.94 -12.03 5.69
CA GLY A 92 -2.18 -11.08 6.51
C GLY A 92 -2.92 -9.75 6.67
N ASP A 93 -3.06 -9.29 7.92
CA ASP A 93 -3.84 -8.09 8.26
C ASP A 93 -3.00 -6.80 8.36
N TYR A 94 -1.78 -6.78 7.80
CA TYR A 94 -0.81 -5.68 7.97
C TYR A 94 -0.60 -4.83 6.71
N CYS A 95 -1.51 -4.91 5.71
CA CYS A 95 -1.36 -4.22 4.43
C CYS A 95 -1.12 -2.71 4.57
N GLY A 96 -1.80 -2.05 5.51
CA GLY A 96 -1.62 -0.62 5.79
C GLY A 96 -0.22 -0.29 6.34
N VAL A 97 0.33 -1.12 7.22
CA VAL A 97 1.69 -0.94 7.76
C VAL A 97 2.73 -1.17 6.67
N TRP A 98 2.52 -2.16 5.79
CA TRP A 98 3.38 -2.36 4.63
C TRP A 98 3.35 -1.18 3.67
N CYS A 99 2.18 -0.59 3.42
CA CYS A 99 2.04 0.64 2.64
C CYS A 99 2.88 1.78 3.26
N MET A 100 2.79 1.99 4.58
CA MET A 100 3.58 3.01 5.27
C MET A 100 5.09 2.76 5.15
N LEU A 101 5.53 1.52 5.32
CA LEU A 101 6.95 1.17 5.18
C LEU A 101 7.44 1.42 3.74
N TRP A 102 6.64 1.03 2.74
CA TRP A 102 6.98 1.26 1.34
C TRP A 102 7.07 2.76 1.03
N LEU A 103 6.07 3.55 1.43
CA LEU A 103 6.05 5.00 1.24
C LEU A 103 7.24 5.68 1.92
N TYR A 104 7.55 5.30 3.17
CA TYR A 104 8.74 5.77 3.87
C TYR A 104 10.01 5.50 3.07
N CYS A 105 10.17 4.28 2.56
CA CYS A 105 11.33 3.89 1.77
C CYS A 105 11.44 4.69 0.47
N LYS A 106 10.31 4.94 -0.22
CA LYS A 106 10.28 5.72 -1.47
C LYS A 106 10.67 7.18 -1.23
N GLN A 107 10.04 7.83 -0.25
CA GLN A 107 10.26 9.25 0.02
C GLN A 107 11.64 9.55 0.64
N ASN A 108 12.26 8.57 1.31
CA ASN A 108 13.56 8.73 1.96
C ASN A 108 14.73 8.07 1.21
N ASN A 109 14.52 7.55 -0.01
CA ASN A 109 15.53 6.80 -0.77
C ASN A 109 16.13 5.60 -0.01
N LYS A 110 15.29 4.87 0.73
CA LYS A 110 15.66 3.70 1.56
C LYS A 110 15.05 2.38 1.07
N THR A 111 14.89 2.23 -0.24
CA THR A 111 14.29 1.01 -0.86
C THR A 111 15.09 -0.25 -0.55
N ASN A 112 16.38 -0.14 -0.23
CA ASN A 112 17.21 -1.25 0.25
C ASN A 112 16.68 -1.93 1.52
N LEU A 113 15.89 -1.24 2.35
CA LEU A 113 15.23 -1.86 3.51
C LEU A 113 14.27 -2.97 3.09
N LEU A 114 13.58 -2.80 1.95
CA LEU A 114 12.62 -3.78 1.43
C LEU A 114 13.30 -5.06 0.91
N ASN A 115 14.59 -4.99 0.57
CA ASN A 115 15.35 -6.14 0.07
C ASN A 115 15.60 -7.19 1.16
N ARG A 116 15.50 -6.81 2.44
CA ARG A 116 15.75 -7.70 3.59
C ARG A 116 14.60 -8.67 3.86
N PHE A 117 13.42 -8.40 3.34
CA PHE A 117 12.25 -9.26 3.49
C PHE A 117 12.27 -10.39 2.47
N LYS A 118 11.80 -11.57 2.85
CA LYS A 118 11.64 -12.69 1.90
C LYS A 118 10.45 -12.39 0.98
N ASP A 119 10.61 -12.68 -0.31
CA ASP A 119 9.46 -12.73 -1.21
C ASP A 119 8.62 -13.96 -0.87
N LEU A 120 7.35 -13.76 -0.56
CA LEU A 120 6.41 -14.82 -0.22
C LEU A 120 5.74 -15.42 -1.46
N ASN A 121 5.95 -14.83 -2.64
CA ASN A 121 5.57 -15.41 -3.93
C ASN A 121 6.54 -16.55 -4.29
N LEU A 122 6.72 -17.48 -3.35
CA LEU A 122 7.43 -18.72 -3.58
C LEU A 122 6.45 -19.60 -4.34
N THR A 123 6.68 -19.75 -5.64
CA THR A 123 6.07 -20.83 -6.40
C THR A 123 6.24 -22.12 -5.60
N ILE A 124 5.15 -22.69 -5.09
CA ILE A 124 5.17 -24.09 -4.68
C ILE A 124 5.38 -24.84 -5.99
N LEU A 125 6.63 -25.20 -6.27
CA LEU A 125 6.92 -26.25 -7.23
C LEU A 125 6.28 -27.51 -6.64
N LEU A 126 5.03 -27.77 -7.02
CA LEU A 126 4.36 -29.05 -6.81
C LEU A 126 5.00 -30.09 -7.73
#